data_AF-A0A376VU71-F1
#
_entry.id   AF-A0A376VU71-F1
#
_cell.length_a   1.000
_cell.length_b   1.000
_cell.length_c   1.000
_cell.angle_alpha   90.00
_cell.angle_beta   90.00
_cell.angle_gamma   90.00
#
_symmetry.space_group_name_H-M   'P 1'
#
loop_
_entity.id
_entity.type
_entity.pdbx_description
1 polymer ?
#
loop_
_entity_poly.entity_id
_entity_poly.type
_entity_poly.pdbx_seq_one_letter_code
_entity_poly.pdbx_strand_id
1 'polypeptide(L)'
;MRVNNGLTPQELEAYGISDVHDIVYNPSYDLLYQEELDPSLTGYERGVLTNLGAVAVDTGIFTGRSPKDKYIVRDDTTRDTFWWADKGKGKNDNKPLSPETWQHLKGLVTKQLSGKRLFVVDAFCGANPDTRLSVRFITEVAWQAHFVKNMFIRPSDEELAGFKPDFIVMNGAKCTNPQWKNRV
;
A
#
# COMPACT_ATOMS: atom_id res chain seq x y z
N MET A 1 -22.36 -6.65 3.75
CA MET A 1 -22.48 -5.92 5.03
C MET A 1 -21.15 -5.19 5.22
N ARG A 2 -21.14 -3.86 5.39
CA ARG A 2 -19.89 -3.12 5.67
C ARG A 2 -19.53 -3.39 7.13
N VAL A 3 -18.59 -4.31 7.35
CA VAL A 3 -18.12 -4.60 8.70
C VAL A 3 -16.99 -3.63 9.00
N ASN A 4 -17.34 -2.49 9.61
CA ASN A 4 -16.35 -1.56 10.14
C ASN A 4 -15.82 -2.16 11.44
N ASN A 5 -14.84 -3.07 11.34
CA ASN A 5 -14.14 -3.68 12.49
C ASN A 5 -13.24 -2.64 13.19
N GLY A 6 -13.82 -1.55 13.67
CA GLY A 6 -13.15 -0.61 14.57
C GLY A 6 -12.14 0.35 13.94
N LEU A 7 -11.80 0.24 12.65
CA LEU A 7 -10.90 1.21 12.02
C LEU A 7 -11.61 2.57 11.87
N THR A 8 -11.10 3.57 12.58
CA THR A 8 -11.63 4.93 12.59
C THR A 8 -10.82 5.86 11.67
N PRO A 9 -11.42 6.95 11.14
CA PRO A 9 -10.66 7.99 10.45
C PRO A 9 -9.49 8.53 11.28
N GLN A 10 -9.65 8.64 12.61
CA GLN A 10 -8.60 9.10 13.52
C GLN A 10 -7.37 8.20 13.55
N GLU A 11 -7.52 6.88 13.35
CA GLU A 11 -6.35 5.99 13.26
C GLU A 11 -5.53 6.24 12.00
N LEU A 12 -6.15 6.71 10.91
CA LEU A 12 -5.43 7.06 9.68
C LEU A 12 -4.74 8.43 9.79
N GLU A 13 -5.25 9.33 10.63
CA GLU A 13 -4.59 10.61 10.95
C GLU A 13 -3.22 10.40 11.59
N ALA A 14 -3.04 9.34 12.39
CA ALA A 14 -1.74 8.97 12.96
C ALA A 14 -0.68 8.67 11.88
N TYR A 15 -1.10 8.28 10.67
CA TYR A 15 -0.22 8.07 9.53
C TYR A 15 -0.01 9.34 8.69
N GLY A 16 -0.75 10.41 8.98
CA GLY A 16 -0.73 11.69 8.29
C GLY A 16 -1.79 11.83 7.19
N ILE A 17 -2.77 10.90 7.12
CA ILE A 17 -3.88 10.94 6.16
C ILE A 17 -5.07 11.63 6.84
N SER A 18 -5.53 12.74 6.28
CA SER A 18 -6.58 13.59 6.83
C SER A 18 -7.88 13.51 6.04
N ASP A 19 -8.98 13.94 6.65
CA ASP A 19 -10.27 14.16 5.98
C ASP A 19 -10.81 12.91 5.25
N VAL A 20 -10.53 11.72 5.77
CA VAL A 20 -10.99 10.46 5.16
C VAL A 20 -12.52 10.38 5.25
N HIS A 21 -13.18 10.26 4.10
CA HIS A 21 -14.64 10.33 4.01
C HIS A 21 -15.33 8.99 4.23
N ASP A 22 -14.74 7.90 3.70
CA ASP A 22 -15.28 6.55 3.78
C ASP A 22 -14.12 5.55 3.81
N ILE A 23 -14.24 4.55 4.67
CA ILE A 23 -13.24 3.50 4.84
C ILE A 23 -13.90 2.17 4.48
N VAL A 24 -13.33 1.51 3.48
CA VAL A 24 -13.68 0.14 3.09
C VAL A 24 -12.68 -0.79 3.75
N TYR A 25 -12.99 -1.23 4.96
CA TYR A 25 -12.11 -2.10 5.74
C TYR A 25 -12.29 -3.58 5.38
N ASN A 26 -11.18 -4.28 5.16
CA ASN A 26 -11.09 -5.71 4.83
C ASN A 26 -12.19 -6.20 3.86
N PRO A 27 -12.36 -5.54 2.68
CA PRO A 27 -13.45 -5.83 1.76
C PRO A 27 -13.50 -7.31 1.37
N SER A 28 -14.72 -7.85 1.22
CA SER A 28 -14.92 -9.19 0.68
C SER A 28 -14.56 -9.24 -0.81
N TYR A 29 -14.37 -10.45 -1.35
CA TYR A 29 -14.19 -10.63 -2.79
C TYR A 29 -15.38 -10.14 -3.59
N ASP A 30 -16.61 -10.38 -3.12
CA ASP A 30 -17.82 -9.91 -3.80
C ASP A 30 -17.89 -8.37 -3.87
N LEU A 31 -17.49 -7.69 -2.79
CA LEU A 31 -17.43 -6.23 -2.79
C LEU A 31 -16.36 -5.75 -3.77
N LEU A 32 -15.14 -6.32 -3.72
CA LEU A 32 -14.07 -5.96 -4.65
C LEU A 32 -14.48 -6.19 -6.12
N TYR A 33 -15.14 -7.31 -6.41
CA TYR A 33 -15.66 -7.60 -7.74
C TYR A 33 -16.66 -6.54 -8.23
N GLN A 34 -17.56 -6.08 -7.36
CA GLN A 34 -18.50 -5.00 -7.68
C GLN A 34 -17.77 -3.67 -7.90
N GLU A 35 -16.83 -3.33 -7.02
CA GLU A 35 -16.05 -2.09 -7.06
C GLU A 35 -15.21 -2.00 -8.34
N GLU A 36 -14.56 -3.09 -8.75
CA GLU A 36 -13.69 -3.12 -9.92
C GLU A 36 -14.43 -3.02 -11.27
N LEU A 37 -15.73 -3.33 -11.27
CA LEU A 37 -16.59 -3.28 -12.45
C LEU A 37 -17.52 -2.06 -12.47
N ASP A 38 -17.32 -1.10 -11.56
CA ASP A 38 -18.08 0.15 -11.56
C ASP A 38 -17.84 0.92 -12.88
N PRO A 39 -18.91 1.21 -13.66
CA PRO A 39 -18.79 1.87 -14.95
C PRO A 39 -18.30 3.32 -14.88
N SER A 40 -18.28 3.93 -13.69
CA SER A 40 -17.76 5.28 -13.47
C SER A 40 -16.23 5.32 -13.36
N LEU A 41 -15.55 4.16 -13.20
CA LEU A 41 -14.10 4.10 -13.13
C LEU A 41 -13.46 4.58 -14.43
N THR A 42 -12.32 5.27 -14.30
CA THR A 42 -11.57 5.81 -15.44
C THR A 42 -10.09 5.43 -15.37
N GLY A 43 -9.39 5.59 -16.50
CA GLY A 43 -7.96 5.30 -16.59
C GLY A 43 -7.59 3.88 -16.14
N TYR A 44 -6.55 3.78 -15.30
CA TYR A 44 -6.00 2.53 -14.78
C TYR A 44 -6.77 1.95 -13.59
N GLU A 45 -7.88 2.57 -13.18
CA GLU A 45 -8.73 2.00 -12.12
C GLU A 45 -9.70 0.96 -12.68
N ARG A 46 -10.02 1.04 -13.97
CA ARG A 46 -11.01 0.19 -14.62
C ARG A 46 -10.60 -1.28 -14.61
N GLY A 47 -11.49 -2.13 -14.12
CA GLY A 47 -11.49 -3.56 -14.40
C GLY A 47 -12.36 -3.89 -15.61
N VAL A 48 -12.05 -5.00 -16.28
CA VAL A 48 -12.90 -5.61 -17.30
C VAL A 48 -13.17 -7.07 -16.95
N LEU A 49 -14.43 -7.49 -17.04
CA LEU A 49 -14.80 -8.88 -16.82
C LEU A 49 -14.41 -9.72 -18.04
N THR A 50 -13.61 -10.76 -17.83
CA THR A 50 -13.22 -11.72 -18.87
C THR A 50 -14.23 -12.86 -18.99
N ASN A 51 -14.16 -13.62 -20.08
CA ASN A 51 -14.98 -14.83 -20.27
C ASN A 51 -14.68 -15.94 -19.25
N LEU A 52 -13.57 -15.86 -18.51
CA LEU A 52 -13.21 -16.79 -17.45
C LEU A 52 -13.86 -16.43 -16.10
N GLY A 53 -14.61 -15.32 -16.03
CA GLY A 53 -15.18 -14.81 -14.78
C GLY A 53 -14.21 -14.03 -13.91
N ALA A 54 -12.94 -13.92 -14.31
CA ALA A 54 -11.94 -13.08 -13.63
C ALA A 54 -12.01 -11.63 -14.15
N VAL A 55 -11.76 -10.67 -13.25
CA VAL A 55 -11.52 -9.27 -13.62
C VAL A 55 -10.07 -9.11 -14.07
N ALA A 56 -9.86 -8.40 -15.19
CA ALA A 56 -8.54 -8.00 -15.68
C ALA A 56 -8.37 -6.49 -15.60
N VAL A 57 -7.15 -6.03 -15.31
CA VAL A 57 -6.78 -4.60 -15.18
C VAL A 57 -5.55 -4.29 -16.02
N ASP A 58 -5.35 -3.01 -16.34
CA ASP A 58 -4.16 -2.49 -17.03
C ASP A 58 -3.38 -1.55 -16.09
N THR A 59 -2.09 -1.82 -15.89
CA THR A 59 -1.20 -1.03 -15.01
C THR A 59 -0.42 0.06 -15.77
N GLY A 60 -0.75 0.28 -17.04
CA GLY A 60 -0.13 1.28 -17.90
C GLY A 60 1.32 0.93 -18.22
N ILE A 61 2.21 1.92 -18.11
CA ILE A 61 3.63 1.74 -18.46
C ILE A 61 4.39 0.87 -17.46
N PHE A 62 3.86 0.66 -16.26
CA PHE A 62 4.51 -0.08 -15.18
C PHE A 62 4.08 -1.55 -15.23
N THR A 63 4.59 -2.29 -16.21
CA THR A 63 4.32 -3.72 -16.43
C THR A 63 5.25 -4.66 -15.64
N GLY A 64 6.05 -4.09 -14.75
CA GLY A 64 7.01 -4.82 -13.93
C GLY A 64 7.57 -3.97 -12.80
N ARG A 65 8.59 -4.51 -12.12
CA ARG A 65 9.27 -3.80 -11.01
C ARG A 65 10.15 -2.67 -11.56
N SER A 66 10.27 -1.60 -10.77
CA SER A 66 11.17 -0.46 -11.03
C SER A 66 12.36 -0.46 -10.06
N PRO A 67 13.37 -1.34 -10.22
CA PRO A 67 14.50 -1.45 -9.28
C PRO A 67 15.28 -0.13 -9.13
N LYS A 68 15.34 0.68 -10.18
CA LYS A 68 15.99 2.00 -10.18
C LYS A 68 15.27 3.04 -9.31
N ASP A 69 14.04 2.78 -8.89
CA ASP A 69 13.25 3.67 -8.03
C ASP A 69 13.07 3.11 -6.60
N LYS A 70 13.76 2.00 -6.26
CA LYS A 70 13.78 1.46 -4.89
C LYS A 70 14.76 2.23 -4.01
N TYR A 71 14.27 2.77 -2.91
CA TYR A 71 15.10 3.43 -1.89
C TYR A 71 14.76 2.93 -0.49
N ILE A 72 15.72 2.99 0.43
CA ILE A 72 15.56 2.66 1.85
C ILE A 72 16.15 3.79 2.67
N VAL A 73 15.42 4.27 3.67
CA VAL A 73 15.90 5.31 4.59
C VAL A 73 17.13 4.79 5.33
N ARG A 74 18.21 5.58 5.29
CA ARG A 74 19.43 5.31 6.04
C ARG A 74 19.43 6.13 7.32
N ASP A 75 18.98 5.52 8.41
CA ASP A 75 18.93 6.07 9.76
C ASP A 75 19.66 5.14 10.75
N ASP A 76 19.59 5.41 12.05
CA ASP A 76 20.24 4.58 13.08
C ASP A 76 19.80 3.10 13.06
N THR A 77 18.58 2.81 12.61
CA THR A 77 18.03 1.45 12.56
C THR A 77 18.69 0.62 11.45
N THR A 78 18.92 1.23 10.30
CA THR A 78 19.36 0.53 9.09
C THR A 78 20.84 0.73 8.76
N ARG A 79 21.49 1.78 9.29
CA ARG A 79 22.84 2.22 8.89
C ARG A 79 23.85 1.07 8.83
N ASP A 80 23.92 0.28 9.90
CA ASP A 80 24.98 -0.72 10.08
C ASP A 80 24.53 -2.16 9.78
N THR A 81 23.26 -2.37 9.48
CA THR A 81 22.65 -3.70 9.28
C THR A 81 22.24 -3.95 7.82
N PHE A 82 21.98 -2.90 7.04
CA PHE A 82 21.56 -3.04 5.66
C PHE A 82 22.73 -3.24 4.69
N TRP A 83 22.51 -4.09 3.68
CA TRP A 83 23.43 -4.23 2.56
C TRP A 83 23.22 -3.08 1.56
N TRP A 84 23.89 -1.95 1.78
CA TRP A 84 23.72 -0.74 0.98
C TRP A 84 24.29 -0.83 -0.44
N ALA A 85 23.63 -0.22 -1.41
CA ALA A 85 24.08 -0.17 -2.81
C ALA A 85 25.33 0.70 -3.02
N ASP A 86 25.57 1.68 -2.14
CA ASP A 86 26.74 2.57 -2.17
C ASP A 86 27.89 2.07 -1.26
N LYS A 87 27.79 0.85 -0.74
CA LYS A 87 28.80 0.21 0.12
C LYS A 87 29.17 -1.18 -0.38
N GLY A 88 30.43 -1.55 -0.17
CA GLY A 88 30.94 -2.90 -0.50
C GLY A 88 31.15 -3.12 -2.01
N LYS A 89 31.33 -4.40 -2.38
CA LYS A 89 31.70 -4.81 -3.76
C LYS A 89 30.50 -5.29 -4.60
N GLY A 90 29.37 -5.59 -3.97
CA GLY A 90 28.24 -6.24 -4.63
C GLY A 90 27.21 -5.25 -5.17
N LYS A 91 26.80 -5.43 -6.43
CA LYS A 91 25.77 -4.61 -7.07
C LYS A 91 24.39 -5.01 -6.57
N ASN A 92 23.63 -4.06 -6.04
CA ASN A 92 22.26 -4.26 -5.56
C ASN A 92 21.43 -2.96 -5.69
N ASP A 93 20.13 -3.03 -5.37
CA ASP A 93 19.19 -1.92 -5.54
C ASP A 93 18.90 -1.13 -4.24
N ASN A 94 19.59 -1.42 -3.12
CA ASN A 94 19.34 -0.83 -1.81
C ASN A 94 19.94 0.58 -1.71
N LYS A 95 19.40 1.52 -2.50
CA LYS A 95 19.85 2.91 -2.55
C LYS A 95 19.46 3.64 -1.26
N PRO A 96 20.39 4.36 -0.61
CA PRO A 96 20.08 5.11 0.59
C PRO A 96 19.17 6.32 0.28
N LEU A 97 18.28 6.64 1.22
CA LEU A 97 17.43 7.82 1.24
C LEU A 97 17.65 8.59 2.54
N SER A 98 17.61 9.92 2.48
CA SER A 98 17.64 10.76 3.68
C SER A 98 16.27 10.75 4.39
N PRO A 99 16.22 10.90 5.72
CA PRO A 99 14.98 11.10 6.46
C PRO A 99 14.16 12.30 5.94
N GLU A 100 14.83 13.36 5.49
CA GLU A 100 14.20 14.57 4.97
C GLU A 100 13.46 14.29 3.65
N THR A 101 14.11 13.60 2.70
CA THR A 101 13.44 13.19 1.46
C THR A 101 12.31 12.21 1.75
N TRP A 102 12.48 11.30 2.72
CA TRP A 102 11.41 10.40 3.13
C TRP A 102 10.17 11.16 3.62
N GLN A 103 10.33 12.16 4.49
CA GLN A 103 9.20 12.96 4.96
C GLN A 103 8.51 13.72 3.82
N HIS A 104 9.28 14.26 2.86
CA HIS A 104 8.73 14.85 1.64
C HIS A 104 7.88 13.85 0.84
N LEU A 105 8.42 12.66 0.57
CA LEU A 105 7.70 11.60 -0.16
C LEU A 105 6.47 11.10 0.59
N LYS A 106 6.58 10.92 1.91
CA LYS A 106 5.45 10.58 2.78
C LYS A 106 4.35 11.62 2.66
N GLY A 107 4.71 12.92 2.71
CA GLY A 107 3.76 14.02 2.56
C GLY A 107 3.02 14.03 1.21
N LEU A 108 3.71 13.68 0.11
CA LEU A 108 3.06 13.53 -1.20
C LEU A 108 2.00 12.43 -1.19
N VAL A 109 2.34 11.27 -0.64
CA VAL A 109 1.45 10.10 -0.60
C VAL A 109 0.28 10.34 0.35
N THR A 110 0.51 10.87 1.55
CA THR A 110 -0.58 11.11 2.50
C THR A 110 -1.53 12.18 1.99
N LYS A 111 -1.01 13.26 1.40
CA LYS A 111 -1.84 14.27 0.72
C LYS A 111 -2.67 13.69 -0.43
N GLN A 112 -2.09 12.75 -1.18
CA GLN A 112 -2.81 12.06 -2.25
C GLN A 112 -3.96 11.20 -1.71
N LEU A 113 -3.79 10.58 -0.54
CA LEU A 113 -4.79 9.69 0.06
C LEU A 113 -5.82 10.44 0.94
N SER A 114 -5.50 11.65 1.41
CA SER A 114 -6.43 12.51 2.17
C SER A 114 -7.66 12.89 1.36
N GLY A 115 -8.79 13.11 2.04
CA GLY A 115 -10.02 13.63 1.41
C GLY A 115 -10.72 12.62 0.49
N LYS A 116 -10.47 11.32 0.66
CA LYS A 116 -10.94 10.28 -0.25
C LYS A 116 -11.61 9.12 0.47
N ARG A 117 -12.30 8.31 -0.33
CA ARG A 117 -12.66 6.95 0.04
C ARG A 117 -11.43 6.06 -0.09
N LEU A 118 -11.13 5.30 0.96
CA LEU A 118 -9.95 4.45 1.03
C LEU A 118 -10.33 2.99 1.27
N PHE A 119 -9.58 2.09 0.65
CA PHE A 119 -9.59 0.68 0.96
C PHE A 119 -8.46 0.40 1.94
N VAL A 120 -8.79 -0.26 3.05
CA VAL A 120 -7.80 -0.68 4.04
C VAL A 120 -7.87 -2.19 4.20
N VAL A 121 -6.73 -2.86 4.04
CA VAL A 121 -6.61 -4.31 4.17
C VAL A 121 -5.56 -4.63 5.20
N ASP A 122 -5.99 -5.25 6.30
CA ASP A 122 -5.11 -5.85 7.30
C ASP A 122 -4.87 -7.32 6.93
N ALA A 123 -3.60 -7.71 6.83
CA ALA A 123 -3.17 -9.04 6.43
C ALA A 123 -1.86 -9.47 7.09
N PHE A 124 -1.51 -10.76 6.97
CA PHE A 124 -0.24 -11.29 7.46
C PHE A 124 0.74 -11.62 6.33
N CYS A 125 2.02 -11.35 6.59
CA CYS A 125 3.15 -11.80 5.78
C CYS A 125 3.96 -12.84 6.59
N GLY A 126 3.93 -14.10 6.16
CA GLY A 126 4.48 -15.23 6.91
C GLY A 126 3.39 -16.06 7.58
N ALA A 127 3.46 -17.38 7.43
CA ALA A 127 2.42 -18.30 7.90
C ALA A 127 2.46 -18.54 9.41
N ASN A 128 3.64 -18.49 10.01
CA ASN A 128 3.82 -18.82 11.41
C ASN A 128 3.60 -17.58 12.31
N PRO A 129 2.77 -17.67 13.36
CA PRO A 129 2.48 -16.53 14.24
C PRO A 129 3.67 -15.90 14.94
N ASP A 130 4.73 -16.68 15.20
CA ASP A 130 5.93 -16.26 15.93
C ASP A 130 6.90 -15.41 15.11
N THR A 131 6.78 -15.43 13.78
CA THR A 131 7.67 -14.68 12.88
C THR A 131 6.94 -13.83 11.84
N ARG A 132 5.61 -13.87 11.80
CA ARG A 132 4.83 -13.12 10.80
C ARG A 132 4.85 -11.62 11.08
N LEU A 133 4.72 -10.83 10.02
CA LEU A 133 4.40 -9.42 10.11
C LEU A 133 2.91 -9.20 9.92
N SER A 134 2.31 -8.42 10.79
CA SER A 134 0.99 -7.81 10.60
C SER A 134 1.15 -6.57 9.72
N VAL A 135 0.56 -6.59 8.53
CA VAL A 135 0.71 -5.52 7.54
C VAL A 135 -0.63 -4.87 7.26
N ARG A 136 -0.69 -3.53 7.35
CA ARG A 136 -1.84 -2.71 6.96
C ARG A 136 -1.58 -2.05 5.61
N PHE A 137 -2.40 -2.35 4.63
CA PHE A 137 -2.36 -1.75 3.30
C PHE A 137 -3.42 -0.66 3.18
N ILE A 138 -3.06 0.48 2.60
CA ILE A 138 -3.98 1.60 2.36
C ILE A 138 -3.90 2.00 0.88
N THR A 139 -5.02 1.92 0.18
CA THR A 139 -5.12 2.24 -1.25
C THR A 139 -6.37 3.09 -1.53
N GLU A 140 -6.34 3.89 -2.60
CA GLU A 140 -7.54 4.57 -3.12
C GLU A 140 -8.21 3.82 -4.30
N VAL A 141 -7.64 2.69 -4.71
CA VAL A 141 -8.09 1.90 -5.88
C VAL A 141 -8.44 0.48 -5.43
N ALA A 142 -9.63 0.00 -5.83
CA ALA A 142 -10.19 -1.29 -5.40
C ALA A 142 -9.30 -2.48 -5.80
N TRP A 143 -8.87 -2.56 -7.07
CA TRP A 143 -8.07 -3.69 -7.54
C TRP A 143 -6.71 -3.79 -6.83
N GLN A 144 -6.18 -2.68 -6.31
CA GLN A 144 -4.94 -2.70 -5.52
C GLN A 144 -5.18 -3.36 -4.15
N ALA A 145 -6.34 -3.12 -3.54
CA ALA A 145 -6.76 -3.80 -2.31
C ALA A 145 -7.04 -5.29 -2.58
N HIS A 146 -7.65 -5.62 -3.71
CA HIS A 146 -7.86 -7.00 -4.14
C HIS A 146 -6.54 -7.75 -4.34
N PHE A 147 -5.55 -7.12 -4.97
CA PHE A 147 -4.22 -7.70 -5.14
C PHE A 147 -3.62 -8.13 -3.79
N VAL A 148 -3.62 -7.25 -2.78
CA VAL A 148 -3.04 -7.60 -1.47
C VAL A 148 -3.88 -8.63 -0.72
N LYS A 149 -5.20 -8.65 -0.91
CA LYS A 149 -6.08 -9.69 -0.35
C LYS A 149 -5.77 -11.10 -0.91
N ASN A 150 -5.33 -11.17 -2.16
CA ASN A 150 -4.89 -12.41 -2.80
C ASN A 150 -3.48 -12.83 -2.37
N MET A 151 -2.56 -11.88 -2.31
CA MET A 151 -1.13 -12.17 -2.14
C MET A 151 -0.70 -12.40 -0.68
N PHE A 152 -1.43 -11.84 0.28
CA PHE A 152 -1.13 -11.97 1.71
C PHE A 152 -2.09 -12.95 2.40
N ILE A 153 -1.69 -13.43 3.57
CA ILE A 153 -2.51 -14.33 4.37
C ILE A 153 -3.63 -13.52 5.00
N ARG A 154 -4.87 -13.94 4.73
CA ARG A 154 -6.08 -13.29 5.24
C ARG A 154 -6.30 -13.69 6.70
N PRO A 155 -6.35 -12.72 7.64
CA PRO A 155 -6.71 -13.01 9.02
C PRO A 155 -8.15 -13.49 9.12
N SER A 156 -8.43 -14.29 10.14
CA SER A 156 -9.80 -14.56 10.62
C SER A 156 -10.43 -13.33 11.27
N ASP A 157 -11.75 -13.32 11.45
CA ASP A 157 -12.45 -12.21 12.12
C ASP A 157 -11.96 -12.04 13.58
N GLU A 158 -11.63 -13.14 14.26
CA GLU A 158 -11.06 -13.13 15.61
C GLU A 158 -9.65 -12.51 15.64
N GLU A 159 -8.82 -12.80 14.63
CA GLU A 159 -7.50 -12.18 14.49
C GLU A 159 -7.58 -10.69 14.16
N LEU A 160 -8.61 -10.26 13.42
CA LEU A 160 -8.84 -8.86 13.11
C LEU A 160 -9.21 -8.03 14.35
N ALA A 161 -9.98 -8.61 15.28
CA ALA A 161 -10.39 -7.91 16.50
C ALA A 161 -9.21 -7.44 17.38
N GLY A 162 -8.06 -8.11 17.29
CA GLY A 162 -6.82 -7.78 18.01
C GLY A 162 -5.68 -7.32 17.11
N PHE A 163 -5.94 -6.99 15.85
CA PHE A 163 -4.89 -6.72 14.86
C PHE A 163 -4.09 -5.46 15.21
N LYS A 164 -2.76 -5.60 15.26
CA LYS A 164 -1.82 -4.50 15.47
C LYS A 164 -0.81 -4.50 14.34
N PRO A 165 -0.80 -3.49 13.44
CA PRO A 165 0.14 -3.48 12.33
C PRO A 165 1.59 -3.28 12.81
N ASP A 166 2.48 -4.17 12.36
CA ASP A 166 3.94 -4.01 12.47
C ASP A 166 4.49 -3.13 11.34
N PHE A 167 3.83 -3.17 10.17
CA PHE A 167 4.21 -2.41 8.99
C PHE A 167 2.98 -1.81 8.29
N ILE A 168 3.13 -0.59 7.77
CA ILE A 168 2.11 0.10 6.99
C ILE A 168 2.60 0.26 5.55
N VAL A 169 1.76 -0.08 4.58
CA VAL A 169 2.02 0.12 3.15
C VAL A 169 0.99 1.07 2.59
N MET A 170 1.42 2.27 2.21
CA MET A 170 0.57 3.29 1.58
C MET A 170 0.81 3.30 0.07
N ASN A 171 -0.23 3.03 -0.71
CA ASN A 171 -0.14 3.03 -2.17
C ASN A 171 -0.66 4.35 -2.75
N GLY A 172 0.26 5.29 -2.97
CA GLY A 172 0.00 6.58 -3.61
C GLY A 172 0.25 6.59 -5.12
N ALA A 173 -0.06 5.52 -5.86
CA ALA A 173 0.30 5.37 -7.29
C ALA A 173 -0.15 6.52 -8.21
N LYS A 174 -1.16 7.30 -7.81
CA LYS A 174 -1.66 8.46 -8.57
C LYS A 174 -0.87 9.74 -8.34
N CYS A 175 0.04 9.80 -7.36
CA CYS A 175 0.92 10.94 -7.17
C CYS A 175 2.33 10.65 -7.69
N THR A 176 3.10 11.71 -7.95
CA THR A 176 4.50 11.62 -8.37
C THR A 176 5.32 12.65 -7.61
N ASN A 177 6.65 12.51 -7.61
CA ASN A 177 7.57 13.49 -7.03
C ASN A 177 8.09 14.46 -8.10
N PRO A 178 7.56 15.69 -8.22
CA PRO A 178 8.06 16.66 -9.19
C PRO A 178 9.46 17.20 -8.84
N GLN A 179 9.91 17.08 -7.59
CA GLN A 179 11.23 17.51 -7.13
C GLN A 179 12.31 16.42 -7.25
N TRP A 180 12.07 15.32 -7.98
CA TRP A 180 12.99 14.18 -8.02
C TRP A 180 14.43 14.51 -8.49
N LYS A 181 14.62 15.59 -9.26
CA LYS A 181 15.94 16.06 -9.71
C LYS A 181 16.69 16.82 -8.62
N ASN A 182 15.98 17.41 -7.67
CA ASN A 182 16.57 18.14 -6.57
C ASN A 182 17.07 17.09 -5.58
N ARG A 183 18.38 16.83 -5.62
CA ARG A 183 19.04 15.95 -4.65
C ARG A 183 19.09 16.70 -3.31
N VAL A 184 18.03 16.55 -2.52
CA VAL A 184 18.05 16.90 -1.08
C VAL A 184 18.61 15.72 -0.32
#